data_AF-A0A6V7XZN3-F1
#
_entry.id   AF-A0A6V7XZN3-F1
#
_cell.length_a   1.000
_cell.length_b   1.000
_cell.length_c   1.000
_cell.angle_alpha   90.00
_cell.angle_beta   90.00
_cell.angle_gamma   90.00
#
_symmetry.space_group_name_H-M   'P 1'
#
loop_
_entity.id
_entity.type
_entity.pdbx_description
1 polymer ?
#
loop_
_entity_poly.entity_id
_entity_poly.type
_entity_poly.pdbx_seq_one_letter_code
_entity_poly.pdbx_strand_id
1 'polypeptide(L)'
;MGITTYNGVPESELIKKHQLLVLDDLMLNINIDFLNLLFTRGSHNWGVSVIFVTQSLYGRDIKTARANAHYILLTKNPQGLLQVRTLGSQLFPKMLNYFLEAYRDATSERFSYLLINMHPSTDENMRLSTKIFPGEKTTIYLPL
;
A
#
# COMPACT_ATOMS: atom_id res chain seq x y z
N MET A 1 -7.40 -25.75 -4.08
CA MET A 1 -6.65 -24.75 -4.87
C MET A 1 -7.63 -23.67 -5.31
N GLY A 2 -7.41 -22.41 -4.93
CA GLY A 2 -8.32 -21.27 -5.16
C GLY A 2 -7.62 -20.05 -5.72
N ILE A 3 -6.48 -20.25 -6.40
CA ILE A 3 -5.68 -19.20 -7.02
C ILE A 3 -5.84 -19.36 -8.53
N THR A 4 -6.18 -18.28 -9.21
CA THR A 4 -6.23 -18.21 -10.67
C THR A 4 -5.30 -17.09 -11.12
N THR A 5 -4.46 -17.36 -12.10
CA THR A 5 -3.48 -16.41 -12.65
C THR A 5 -3.90 -15.96 -14.03
N TYR A 6 -3.72 -14.66 -14.30
CA TYR A 6 -4.03 -14.07 -15.60
C TYR A 6 -2.80 -13.28 -16.09
N ASN A 7 -2.55 -13.32 -17.40
CA ASN A 7 -1.60 -12.42 -18.03
C ASN A 7 -2.31 -11.11 -18.36
N GLY A 8 -1.83 -10.00 -17.82
CA GLY A 8 -2.47 -8.71 -17.99
C GLY A 8 -3.62 -8.47 -17.01
N VAL A 9 -4.43 -7.47 -17.31
CA VAL A 9 -5.57 -7.07 -16.46
C VAL A 9 -6.74 -8.00 -16.73
N PRO A 10 -7.34 -8.64 -15.70
CA PRO A 10 -8.54 -9.43 -15.90
C PRO A 10 -9.71 -8.53 -16.30
N GLU A 11 -10.60 -9.05 -17.14
CA GLU A 11 -11.87 -8.39 -17.44
C GLU A 11 -12.70 -8.22 -16.16
N SER A 12 -13.44 -7.12 -16.05
CA SER A 12 -14.22 -6.78 -14.85
C SER A 12 -15.26 -7.85 -14.49
N GLU A 13 -15.78 -8.56 -15.48
CA GLU A 13 -16.75 -9.65 -15.34
C GLU A 13 -16.20 -10.88 -14.62
N LEU A 14 -14.87 -11.05 -14.60
CA LEU A 14 -14.19 -12.12 -13.86
C LEU A 14 -14.08 -11.82 -12.37
N ILE A 15 -14.29 -10.55 -11.97
CA ILE A 15 -14.18 -10.08 -10.59
C ILE A 15 -15.51 -10.36 -9.89
N LYS A 16 -15.51 -11.41 -9.08
CA LYS A 16 -16.67 -11.83 -8.28
C LYS A 16 -16.57 -11.27 -6.87
N LYS A 17 -17.68 -11.33 -6.13
CA LYS A 17 -17.68 -10.93 -4.73
C LYS A 17 -16.75 -11.80 -3.88
N HIS A 18 -16.15 -11.20 -2.85
CA HIS A 18 -15.30 -11.90 -1.86
C HIS A 18 -14.01 -12.49 -2.43
N GLN A 19 -13.33 -11.75 -3.31
CA GLN A 19 -12.04 -12.15 -3.88
C GLN A 19 -10.88 -11.27 -3.39
N LEU A 20 -9.68 -11.83 -3.35
CA LEU A 20 -8.43 -11.09 -3.23
C LEU A 20 -7.80 -10.98 -4.61
N LEU A 21 -7.69 -9.76 -5.11
CA LEU A 21 -7.01 -9.46 -6.37
C LEU A 21 -5.59 -9.01 -6.08
N VAL A 22 -4.60 -9.67 -6.68
CA VAL A 22 -3.19 -9.28 -6.61
C VAL A 22 -2.76 -8.79 -7.98
N LEU A 23 -2.40 -7.52 -8.06
CA LEU A 23 -1.95 -6.83 -9.27
C LEU A 23 -0.44 -6.63 -9.16
N ASP A 24 0.34 -7.55 -9.73
CA ASP A 24 1.80 -7.53 -9.70
C ASP A 24 2.39 -7.08 -11.04
N ASP A 25 3.27 -6.07 -11.00
CA ASP A 25 3.98 -5.51 -12.16
C ASP A 25 3.10 -5.05 -13.35
N LEU A 26 1.81 -4.81 -13.11
CA LEU A 26 0.84 -4.41 -14.15
C LEU A 26 0.72 -2.89 -14.36
N MET A 27 1.60 -2.08 -13.75
CA MET A 27 1.49 -0.61 -13.75
C MET A 27 1.38 0.01 -15.15
N LEU A 28 2.07 -0.54 -16.16
CA LEU A 28 2.09 0.04 -17.50
C LEU A 28 0.85 -0.33 -18.33
N ASN A 29 0.16 -1.42 -17.96
CA ASN A 29 -0.89 -2.02 -18.77
C ASN A 29 -2.29 -1.89 -18.14
N ILE A 30 -2.38 -1.38 -16.90
CA ILE A 30 -3.67 -1.13 -16.25
C ILE A 30 -4.27 0.18 -16.74
N ASN A 31 -5.51 0.08 -17.23
CA ASN A 31 -6.35 1.24 -17.50
C ASN A 31 -6.67 2.00 -16.19
N ILE A 32 -6.49 3.33 -16.19
CA ILE A 32 -6.75 4.20 -15.04
C ILE A 32 -8.17 4.08 -14.49
N ASP A 33 -9.18 3.99 -15.35
CA ASP A 33 -10.58 3.89 -14.95
C ASP A 33 -10.86 2.58 -14.22
N PHE A 34 -10.21 1.50 -14.66
CA PHE A 34 -10.29 0.21 -13.99
C PHE A 34 -9.62 0.25 -12.61
N LEU A 35 -8.42 0.84 -12.49
CA LEU A 35 -7.76 1.00 -11.19
C LEU A 35 -8.59 1.88 -10.24
N ASN A 36 -9.13 2.98 -10.74
CA ASN A 36 -10.02 3.85 -9.99
C ASN A 36 -11.27 3.11 -9.51
N LEU A 37 -11.89 2.29 -10.39
CA LEU A 37 -13.06 1.50 -10.05
C LEU A 37 -12.76 0.54 -8.90
N LEU A 38 -11.64 -0.18 -8.96
CA LEU A 38 -11.20 -1.11 -7.91
C LEU A 38 -11.03 -0.42 -6.55
N PHE A 39 -10.33 0.71 -6.54
CA PHE A 39 -9.99 1.43 -5.31
C PHE A 39 -11.07 2.38 -4.79
N THR A 40 -12.20 2.55 -5.50
CA THR A 40 -13.33 3.38 -5.03
C THR A 40 -14.60 2.56 -4.77
N ARG A 41 -15.05 1.77 -5.75
CA ARG A 41 -16.33 1.04 -5.70
C ARG A 41 -16.12 -0.46 -5.49
N GLY A 42 -15.10 -1.04 -6.12
CA GLY A 42 -14.84 -2.48 -6.09
C GLY A 42 -14.61 -3.00 -4.67
N SER A 43 -13.78 -2.29 -3.89
CA SER A 43 -13.50 -2.65 -2.50
C SER A 43 -14.76 -2.73 -1.63
N HIS A 44 -15.59 -1.68 -1.64
CA HIS A 44 -16.73 -1.57 -0.73
C HIS A 44 -17.98 -2.31 -1.21
N ASN A 45 -18.30 -2.27 -2.51
CA ASN A 45 -19.56 -2.81 -3.02
C ASN A 45 -19.48 -4.27 -3.47
N TRP A 46 -18.28 -4.72 -3.85
CA TRP A 46 -18.05 -6.09 -4.31
C TRP A 46 -17.37 -6.95 -3.25
N GLY A 47 -16.95 -6.38 -2.10
CA GLY A 47 -16.24 -7.14 -1.07
C GLY A 47 -14.91 -7.71 -1.59
N VAL A 48 -14.25 -6.97 -2.48
CA VAL A 48 -12.99 -7.38 -3.11
C VAL A 48 -11.84 -6.69 -2.37
N SER A 49 -10.86 -7.46 -1.93
CA SER A 49 -9.60 -6.88 -1.43
C SER A 49 -8.60 -6.78 -2.58
N VAL A 50 -7.82 -5.70 -2.61
CA VAL A 50 -6.83 -5.47 -3.68
C VAL A 50 -5.45 -5.29 -3.07
N ILE A 51 -4.49 -6.09 -3.52
CA ILE A 51 -3.06 -5.87 -3.33
C ILE A 51 -2.52 -5.36 -4.65
N PHE A 52 -1.94 -4.16 -4.65
CA PHE A 52 -1.35 -3.55 -5.82
C PHE A 52 0.14 -3.31 -5.58
N VAL A 53 0.98 -3.99 -6.35
CA VAL A 53 2.44 -3.91 -6.25
C VAL A 53 2.94 -2.95 -7.33
N THR A 54 3.72 -1.95 -6.93
CA THR A 54 4.17 -0.85 -7.79
C THR A 54 5.61 -0.45 -7.46
N GLN A 55 6.37 -0.05 -8.47
CA GLN A 55 7.74 0.47 -8.31
C GLN A 55 7.77 1.98 -7.97
N SER A 56 6.65 2.68 -8.08
CA SER A 56 6.57 4.13 -7.87
C SER A 56 5.37 4.50 -7.02
N LEU A 57 5.56 5.38 -6.04
CA LEU A 57 4.47 5.94 -5.23
C LEU A 57 3.75 7.08 -5.93
N TYR A 58 4.35 7.66 -6.98
CA TYR A 58 3.82 8.76 -7.77
C TYR A 58 3.85 8.50 -9.28
N GLY A 59 3.79 7.23 -9.69
CA GLY A 59 3.63 6.83 -11.08
C GLY A 59 2.36 7.41 -11.71
N ARG A 60 2.24 7.24 -13.03
CA ARG A 60 1.03 7.60 -13.76
C ARG A 60 -0.15 6.83 -13.16
N ASP A 61 -1.28 7.50 -12.99
CA ASP A 61 -2.59 6.90 -12.66
C ASP A 61 -2.79 6.26 -11.28
N ILE A 62 -1.80 6.29 -10.38
CA ILE A 62 -1.93 5.64 -9.04
C ILE A 62 -2.44 6.56 -7.94
N LYS A 63 -2.76 7.83 -8.24
CA LYS A 63 -3.17 8.83 -7.24
C LYS A 63 -4.40 8.38 -6.46
N THR A 64 -5.42 7.88 -7.15
CA THR A 64 -6.67 7.39 -6.53
C THR A 64 -6.41 6.15 -5.69
N ALA A 65 -5.64 5.19 -6.21
CA ALA A 65 -5.27 3.99 -5.46
C ALA A 65 -4.55 4.34 -4.15
N ARG A 66 -3.56 5.24 -4.22
CA ARG A 66 -2.83 5.71 -3.04
C ARG A 66 -3.73 6.42 -2.03
N ALA A 67 -4.66 7.26 -2.49
CA ALA A 67 -5.54 8.03 -1.63
C ALA A 67 -6.64 7.19 -0.94
N ASN A 68 -7.06 6.09 -1.56
CA ASN A 68 -8.12 5.21 -1.04
C ASN A 68 -7.59 3.90 -0.44
N ALA A 69 -6.27 3.67 -0.47
CA ALA A 69 -5.68 2.50 0.17
C ALA A 69 -5.89 2.56 1.69
N HIS A 70 -6.27 1.44 2.31
CA HIS A 70 -6.23 1.33 3.76
C HIS A 70 -4.82 1.07 4.28
N TYR A 71 -3.96 0.49 3.45
CA TYR A 71 -2.60 0.12 3.83
C TYR A 71 -1.64 0.48 2.70
N ILE A 72 -0.51 1.08 3.06
CA ILE A 72 0.64 1.23 2.17
C ILE A 72 1.82 0.50 2.81
N LEU A 73 2.45 -0.40 2.06
CA LEU A 73 3.66 -1.09 2.48
C LEU A 73 4.84 -0.52 1.68
N LEU A 74 5.78 0.13 2.37
CA LEU A 74 6.97 0.73 1.78
C LEU A 74 8.19 -0.15 1.99
N THR A 75 8.83 -0.57 0.90
CA THR A 75 10.16 -1.22 0.96
C THR A 75 11.26 -0.18 0.76
N LYS A 76 12.51 -0.59 1.02
CA LYS A 76 13.69 0.27 0.82
C LYS A 76 13.83 0.66 -0.66
N ASN A 77 13.67 1.95 -0.96
CA ASN A 77 13.95 2.51 -2.29
C ASN A 77 14.94 3.68 -2.19
N PRO A 78 16.24 3.47 -2.50
CA PRO A 78 17.26 4.52 -2.43
C PRO A 78 16.99 5.72 -3.35
N GLN A 79 16.42 5.49 -4.54
CA GLN A 79 16.08 6.57 -5.48
C GLN A 79 14.74 7.25 -5.13
N GLY A 80 13.90 6.58 -4.35
CA GLY A 80 12.55 7.00 -4.00
C GLY A 80 12.46 7.88 -2.74
N LEU A 81 13.58 8.28 -2.12
CA LEU A 81 13.53 8.98 -0.83
C LEU A 81 12.70 10.28 -0.88
N LEU A 82 12.75 11.02 -2.00
CA LEU A 82 11.90 12.20 -2.19
C LEU A 82 10.42 11.84 -2.17
N GLN A 83 10.03 10.75 -2.83
CA GLN A 83 8.64 10.27 -2.84
C GLN A 83 8.20 9.86 -1.43
N VAL A 84 9.05 9.16 -0.69
CA VAL A 84 8.79 8.79 0.72
C VAL A 84 8.61 10.04 1.58
N ARG A 85 9.48 11.05 1.42
CA ARG A 85 9.35 12.33 2.12
C ARG A 85 8.05 13.05 1.78
N THR A 86 7.67 13.11 0.50
CA THR A 86 6.41 13.73 0.07
C THR A 86 5.21 13.02 0.67
N LEU A 87 5.22 11.68 0.71
CA LEU A 87 4.15 10.90 1.33
C LEU A 87 4.09 11.18 2.84
N GLY A 88 5.25 11.18 3.52
CA GLY A 88 5.36 11.54 4.92
C GLY A 88 4.83 12.93 5.21
N SER A 89 5.11 13.93 4.37
CA SER A 89 4.60 15.29 4.55
C SER A 89 3.07 15.37 4.39
N GLN A 90 2.50 14.51 3.55
CA GLN A 90 1.05 14.45 3.34
C GLN A 90 0.33 13.77 4.50
N LEU A 91 0.90 12.67 5.03
CA LEU A 91 0.28 11.87 6.09
C LEU A 91 0.59 12.40 7.50
N PHE A 92 1.79 12.95 7.70
CA PHE A 92 2.32 13.40 8.99
C PHE A 92 2.87 14.84 8.89
N PRO A 93 2.06 15.85 8.51
CA PRO A 93 2.53 17.21 8.19
C PRO A 93 3.29 17.89 9.34
N LYS A 94 2.95 17.57 10.59
CA LYS A 94 3.62 18.10 11.80
C LYS A 94 4.66 17.14 12.40
N MET A 95 4.78 15.93 11.85
CA MET A 95 5.58 14.82 12.41
C MET A 95 6.41 14.12 11.33
N LEU A 96 6.88 14.87 10.33
CA LEU A 96 7.64 14.31 9.20
C LEU A 96 8.93 13.61 9.65
N ASN A 97 9.65 14.17 10.63
CA ASN A 97 10.90 13.58 11.12
C ASN A 97 10.65 12.20 11.74
N TYR A 98 9.60 12.10 12.58
CA TYR A 98 9.12 10.84 13.15
C TYR A 98 8.83 9.80 12.05
N PHE A 99 8.10 10.19 11.00
CA PHE A 99 7.81 9.29 9.88
C PHE A 99 9.09 8.82 9.16
N LEU A 100 10.02 9.73 8.89
CA LEU A 100 11.27 9.41 8.20
C LEU A 100 12.21 8.54 9.04
N GLU A 101 12.20 8.71 10.36
CA GLU A 101 12.91 7.86 11.31
C GLU A 101 12.32 6.45 11.34
N ALA A 102 10.99 6.33 11.45
CA ALA A 102 10.29 5.05 11.38
C ALA A 102 10.59 4.31 10.07
N TYR A 103 10.53 5.01 8.91
CA TYR A 103 10.88 4.41 7.62
C TYR A 103 12.32 3.92 7.58
N ARG A 104 13.28 4.72 8.06
CA ARG A 104 14.70 4.36 8.05
C ARG A 104 14.99 3.14 8.91
N ASP A 105 14.40 3.09 10.11
CA ASP A 105 14.54 1.95 11.02
C ASP A 105 13.88 0.69 10.44
N ALA A 106 12.62 0.80 10.00
CA ALA A 106 11.84 -0.29 9.44
C ALA A 106 12.42 -0.86 8.14
N THR A 107 13.22 -0.07 7.40
CA THR A 107 13.86 -0.47 6.14
C THR A 107 15.39 -0.63 6.24
N SER A 108 15.92 -0.76 7.47
CA SER A 108 17.35 -0.93 7.72
C SER A 108 17.89 -2.23 7.12
N GLU A 109 17.17 -3.32 7.31
CA GLU A 109 17.53 -4.68 6.87
C GLU A 109 17.08 -5.02 5.44
N ARG A 110 17.65 -6.08 4.86
CA ARG A 110 17.24 -6.57 3.53
C ARG A 110 15.82 -7.16 3.60
N PHE A 111 15.01 -6.90 2.57
CA PHE A 111 13.62 -7.38 2.45
C PHE A 111 12.66 -6.90 3.56
N SER A 112 13.05 -5.83 4.26
CA SER A 112 12.23 -5.20 5.29
C SER A 112 11.32 -4.10 4.71
N TYR A 113 10.34 -3.67 5.50
CA TYR A 113 9.30 -2.75 5.07
C TYR A 113 8.72 -1.94 6.23
N LEU A 114 8.17 -0.76 5.91
CA LEU A 114 7.29 -0.01 6.79
C LEU A 114 5.83 -0.20 6.32
N LEU A 115 4.97 -0.69 7.20
CA LEU A 115 3.53 -0.68 7.00
C LEU A 115 2.94 0.64 7.54
N ILE A 116 2.20 1.32 6.69
CA ILE A 116 1.42 2.51 7.00
C ILE A 116 -0.06 2.09 6.98
N ASN A 117 -0.72 2.15 8.13
CA ASN A 117 -2.12 1.79 8.31
C ASN A 117 -3.00 3.05 8.30
N MET A 118 -3.66 3.31 7.18
CA MET A 118 -4.57 4.45 6.98
C MET A 118 -6.05 4.10 7.19
N HIS A 119 -6.36 2.91 7.70
CA HIS A 119 -7.75 2.55 7.99
C HIS A 119 -8.35 3.54 9.01
N PRO A 120 -9.60 4.03 8.81
CA PRO A 120 -10.18 5.08 9.64
C PRO A 120 -10.41 4.67 11.11
N SER A 121 -10.56 3.37 11.39
CA SER A 121 -10.72 2.86 12.75
C SER A 121 -9.40 2.58 13.49
N THR A 122 -8.25 2.82 12.84
CA THR A 122 -6.94 2.54 13.44
C THR A 122 -6.58 3.64 14.43
N ASP A 123 -6.13 3.25 15.62
CA ASP A 123 -5.56 4.17 16.61
C ASP A 123 -4.32 4.90 16.06
N GLU A 124 -4.17 6.19 16.36
CA GLU A 124 -3.06 6.99 15.84
C GLU A 124 -1.67 6.42 16.19
N ASN A 125 -1.54 5.76 17.34
CA ASN A 125 -0.31 5.10 17.75
C ASN A 125 -0.01 3.82 16.97
N MET A 126 -1.00 3.28 16.25
CA MET A 126 -0.90 2.03 15.47
C MET A 126 -0.75 2.29 13.96
N ARG A 127 -0.49 3.55 13.57
CA ARG A 127 -0.37 3.99 12.17
C ARG A 127 0.86 3.42 11.47
N LEU A 128 1.98 3.26 12.18
CA LEU A 128 3.27 2.85 11.62
C LEU A 128 3.78 1.58 12.31
N SER A 129 4.04 0.54 11.53
CA SER A 129 4.55 -0.74 12.06
C SER A 129 5.43 -1.50 11.06
N THR A 130 6.15 -2.51 11.54
CA THR A 130 6.87 -3.48 10.71
C THR A 130 6.79 -4.86 11.35
N LYS A 131 7.25 -5.91 10.64
CA LYS A 131 7.33 -7.28 11.16
C LYS A 131 5.97 -7.83 11.59
N ILE A 132 4.99 -7.72 10.69
CA ILE A 132 3.58 -8.04 10.97
C ILE A 132 3.20 -9.49 10.65
N PHE A 133 4.13 -10.30 10.11
CA PHE A 133 3.82 -11.67 9.74
C PHE A 133 4.00 -12.64 10.93
N PRO A 134 3.30 -13.81 10.90
CA PRO A 134 3.43 -14.81 11.95
C PRO A 134 4.88 -15.21 12.20
N GLY A 135 5.27 -15.28 13.48
CA GLY A 135 6.63 -15.63 13.89
C GLY A 135 7.58 -14.44 14.00
N GLU A 136 7.18 -13.25 13.54
CA GLU A 136 7.95 -12.03 13.74
C GLU A 136 7.51 -11.28 15.01
N LYS A 137 8.44 -10.53 15.61
CA LYS A 137 8.10 -9.60 16.69
C LYS A 137 7.70 -8.26 16.07
N THR A 138 6.40 -7.99 16.02
CA THR A 138 5.87 -6.73 15.51
C THR A 138 6.44 -5.55 16.27
N THR A 139 6.94 -4.58 15.50
CA THR A 139 7.40 -3.29 16.02
C THR A 139 6.40 -2.22 15.61
N ILE A 140 5.97 -1.41 16.57
CA ILE A 140 5.10 -0.25 16.36
C ILE A 140 5.93 0.99 16.64
N TYR A 141 5.86 1.98 15.75
CA TYR A 141 6.55 3.25 15.91
C TYR A 141 5.59 4.24 16.56
N LEU A 142 6.07 4.93 17.60
CA LEU A 142 5.30 5.94 18.32
C LEU A 142 5.99 7.30 18.17
N PRO A 143 5.22 8.41 18.08
CA PRO A 143 5.80 9.74 18.17
C PRO A 143 6.37 9.95 19.58
N LEU A 144 7.56 10.53 19.67
CA LEU A 144 8.17 11.00 20.92
C LEU A 144 7.63 12.36 21.33
#